data_AF-A0A8C3APN8-F1
#
_entry.id   AF-A0A8C3APN8-F1
#
_cell.length_a   1.000
_cell.length_b   1.000
_cell.length_c   1.000
_cell.angle_alpha   90.00
_cell.angle_beta   90.00
_cell.angle_gamma   90.00
#
_symmetry.space_group_name_H-M   'P 1'
#
loop_
_entity.id
_entity.type
_entity.pdbx_description
1 polymer ?
#
loop_
_entity_poly.entity_id
_entity_poly.type
_entity_poly.pdbx_seq_one_letter_code
_entity_poly.pdbx_strand_id
1 'polypeptide(L)'
;MATAFLKNAWNKEPVIVTSFAIGLMALPLPLISPIRKYSGMINEAVPYSYPVPVRDDGNMPDIPAHPSEPKGKNLDWLKNF
;
A
#
# COMPACT_ATOMS: atom_id res chain seq x y z
N MET A 1 38.00 -9.45 0.02
CA MET A 1 38.23 -7.98 0.18
C MET A 1 37.00 -7.29 0.77
N ALA A 2 35.81 -7.41 0.17
CA ALA A 2 34.58 -6.74 0.66
C ALA A 2 34.14 -7.16 2.08
N THR A 3 34.14 -8.45 2.40
CA THR A 3 33.72 -8.96 3.72
C THR A 3 34.59 -8.47 4.88
N ALA A 4 35.90 -8.34 4.67
CA ALA A 4 36.82 -7.80 5.67
C ALA A 4 36.59 -6.30 5.92
N PHE A 5 36.31 -5.54 4.86
CA PHE A 5 35.97 -4.13 4.96
C PHE A 5 34.66 -3.90 5.72
N LEU A 6 33.59 -4.62 5.37
CA LEU A 6 32.28 -4.50 6.03
C LEU A 6 32.36 -4.79 7.54
N LYS A 7 33.10 -5.82 7.95
CA LYS A 7 33.33 -6.11 9.38
C LYS A 7 34.06 -4.97 10.10
N ASN A 8 35.10 -4.42 9.48
CA ASN A 8 35.84 -3.30 10.05
C ASN A 8 34.98 -2.02 10.12
N ALA A 9 34.21 -1.71 9.06
CA ALA A 9 33.32 -0.55 9.01
C ALA A 9 32.19 -0.69 10.05
N TRP A 10 31.64 -1.88 10.25
CA TRP A 10 30.65 -2.15 11.30
C TRP A 10 31.22 -1.91 12.71
N ASN A 11 32.46 -2.32 12.96
CA ASN A 11 33.09 -2.15 14.27
C ASN A 11 33.50 -0.69 14.55
N LYS A 12 33.86 0.08 13.52
CA LYS A 12 34.35 1.46 13.68
C LYS A 12 33.24 2.51 13.56
N GLU A 13 32.33 2.32 12.62
CA GLU A 13 31.28 3.29 12.27
C GLU A 13 29.92 2.61 12.14
N PRO A 14 29.42 1.94 13.21
CA PRO A 14 28.19 1.16 13.15
C PRO A 14 26.97 2.01 12.75
N VAL A 15 26.92 3.28 13.17
CA VAL A 15 25.83 4.20 12.83
C VAL A 15 25.78 4.47 11.33
N ILE A 16 26.93 4.72 10.71
CA ILE A 16 27.01 5.00 9.27
C ILE A 16 26.63 3.76 8.49
N VAL A 17 27.20 2.59 8.82
CA VAL A 17 26.87 1.33 8.13
C VAL A 17 25.39 1.00 8.26
N THR A 18 24.80 1.18 9.46
CA THR A 18 23.37 0.96 9.68
C THR A 18 22.51 1.92 8.86
N SER A 19 22.88 3.21 8.79
CA SER A 19 22.12 4.21 8.01
C SER A 19 22.06 3.86 6.52
N PHE A 20 23.18 3.43 5.94
CA PHE A 20 23.23 2.97 4.56
C PHE A 20 22.45 1.67 4.36
N ALA A 21 22.57 0.72 5.29
CA ALA A 21 21.80 -0.52 5.22
C ALA A 21 20.29 -0.26 5.21
N ILE A 22 19.80 0.62 6.09
CA ILE A 22 18.38 1.01 6.12
C ILE A 22 17.97 1.70 4.81
N GLY A 23 18.75 2.67 4.34
CA GLY A 23 18.46 3.37 3.09
C GLY A 23 18.44 2.44 1.87
N LEU A 24 19.40 1.53 1.77
CA LEU A 24 19.49 0.56 0.69
C LEU A 24 18.37 -0.49 0.73
N MET A 25 17.86 -0.83 1.91
CA MET A 25 16.67 -1.69 2.03
C MET A 25 15.37 -0.93 1.71
N ALA A 26 15.24 0.32 2.14
CA ALA A 26 14.02 1.11 1.97
C ALA A 26 13.66 1.38 0.50
N LEU A 27 14.63 1.38 -0.42
CA LEU A 27 14.41 1.62 -1.85
C LEU A 27 13.75 0.43 -2.59
N PRO A 28 14.28 -0.81 -2.53
CA PRO A 28 13.70 -1.96 -3.21
C PRO A 28 12.51 -2.58 -2.47
N LEU A 29 12.45 -2.48 -1.13
CA LEU A 29 11.41 -3.15 -0.34
C LEU A 29 9.98 -2.80 -0.79
N PRO A 30 9.62 -1.54 -1.08
CA PRO A 30 8.30 -1.23 -1.57
C PRO A 30 8.01 -1.83 -2.95
N LEU A 31 9.01 -1.99 -3.82
CA LEU A 31 8.82 -2.54 -5.17
C LEU A 31 8.58 -4.05 -5.15
N ILE A 32 9.16 -4.76 -4.19
CA ILE A 32 9.09 -6.22 -4.09
C ILE A 32 7.95 -6.66 -3.16
N SER A 33 7.52 -5.80 -2.23
CA SER A 33 6.50 -6.15 -1.25
C SER A 33 5.11 -6.37 -1.90
N PRO A 34 4.50 -7.56 -1.73
CA PRO A 34 3.14 -7.80 -2.23
C PRO A 34 2.09 -6.96 -1.49
N ILE A 35 2.44 -6.45 -0.30
CA ILE A 35 1.53 -5.69 0.56
C ILE A 35 1.38 -4.23 0.09
N ARG A 36 2.33 -3.70 -0.69
CA ARG A 36 2.31 -2.29 -1.15
C ARG A 36 0.99 -1.91 -1.84
N LYS A 37 0.41 -2.82 -2.62
CA LYS A 37 -0.85 -2.59 -3.34
C LYS A 37 -1.98 -2.15 -2.40
N TYR A 38 -2.07 -2.75 -1.21
CA TYR A 38 -3.14 -2.47 -0.27
C TYR A 38 -3.06 -1.07 0.33
N SER A 39 -1.86 -0.48 0.45
CA SER A 39 -1.75 0.93 0.87
C SER A 39 -2.47 1.87 -0.12
N GLY A 40 -2.35 1.63 -1.42
CA GLY A 40 -3.09 2.38 -2.44
C GLY A 40 -4.59 2.12 -2.37
N MET A 41 -4.99 0.85 -2.27
CA MET A 41 -6.40 0.46 -2.18
C MET A 41 -7.10 1.05 -0.94
N ILE A 42 -6.40 1.11 0.20
CA ILE A 42 -6.92 1.73 1.43
C ILE A 42 -7.15 3.23 1.20
N ASN A 43 -6.16 3.94 0.65
CA ASN A 43 -6.28 5.38 0.40
C ASN A 43 -7.43 5.73 -0.55
N GLU A 44 -7.67 4.91 -1.58
CA GLU A 44 -8.81 5.09 -2.50
C GLU A 44 -10.16 4.76 -1.85
N ALA A 45 -10.18 3.87 -0.87
CA ALA A 45 -11.40 3.43 -0.20
C ALA A 45 -11.90 4.41 0.86
N VAL A 46 -11.09 5.37 1.33
CA VAL A 46 -11.50 6.35 2.34
C VAL A 46 -12.32 7.48 1.70
N PRO A 47 -13.63 7.63 2.05
CA PRO A 47 -14.48 8.66 1.47
C PRO A 47 -14.33 9.98 2.23
N TYR A 48 -13.33 10.79 1.88
CA TYR A 48 -13.18 12.15 2.45
C TYR A 48 -14.27 13.12 1.98
N SER A 49 -14.84 12.88 0.81
CA SER A 49 -15.96 13.63 0.25
C SER A 49 -17.20 12.76 0.25
N TYR A 50 -18.37 13.40 0.38
CA TYR A 50 -19.64 12.70 0.28
C TYR A 50 -19.84 12.13 -1.14
N PRO A 51 -20.09 10.81 -1.31
CA PRO A 51 -20.29 10.21 -2.62
C PRO A 51 -21.67 10.58 -3.16
N VAL A 52 -21.71 11.55 -4.08
CA VAL A 52 -22.96 12.02 -4.70
C VAL A 52 -23.56 10.92 -5.58
N PRO A 53 -24.83 10.51 -5.36
CA PRO A 53 -25.50 9.53 -6.20
C PRO A 53 -25.62 10.00 -7.66
N VAL A 54 -25.47 9.06 -8.58
CA VAL A 54 -25.63 9.30 -10.02
C VAL A 54 -27.12 9.27 -10.37
N ARG A 55 -27.54 10.09 -11.34
CA ARG A 55 -28.90 10.04 -11.88
C ARG A 55 -29.05 8.82 -12.78
N ASP A 56 -30.03 7.97 -12.47
CA ASP A 56 -30.35 6.78 -13.25
C ASP A 56 -30.93 7.15 -14.64
N ASP A 57 -30.35 6.57 -15.69
CA ASP A 57 -30.81 6.69 -17.08
C ASP A 57 -31.54 5.43 -17.59
N GLY A 58 -31.69 4.41 -16.72
CA GLY A 58 -32.31 3.13 -17.02
C GLY A 58 -31.35 2.06 -17.53
N ASN A 59 -30.05 2.35 -17.70
CA ASN A 59 -29.06 1.40 -18.23
C ASN A 59 -27.71 1.45 -17.48
N MET A 60 -27.75 1.41 -16.14
CA MET A 60 -26.56 1.41 -15.28
C MET A 60 -26.42 0.08 -14.49
N PRO A 61 -26.05 -1.06 -15.12
CA PRO A 61 -26.03 -2.36 -14.44
C PRO A 61 -25.02 -2.46 -13.29
N ASP A 62 -23.93 -1.69 -13.36
CA ASP A 62 -22.81 -1.72 -12.41
C ASP A 62 -23.00 -0.81 -11.19
N ILE A 63 -23.95 0.13 -11.24
CA ILE A 63 -24.20 1.10 -10.16
C ILE A 63 -25.24 0.50 -9.19
N PRO A 64 -24.95 0.42 -7.88
CA PRO A 64 -25.93 -0.02 -6.90
C PRO A 64 -27.02 1.04 -6.68
N ALA A 65 -28.28 0.62 -6.54
CA ALA A 65 -29.37 1.52 -6.14
C ALA A 65 -29.44 1.70 -4.61
N HIS A 66 -28.87 0.75 -3.85
CA HIS A 66 -28.77 0.82 -2.39
C HIS A 66 -27.38 0.37 -1.88
N PRO A 67 -26.84 0.96 -0.79
CA PRO A 67 -25.51 0.61 -0.26
C PRO A 67 -25.31 -0.87 0.12
N SER A 68 -26.39 -1.57 0.48
CA SER A 68 -26.35 -2.99 0.86
C SER A 68 -26.48 -3.96 -0.32
N GLU A 69 -26.57 -3.47 -1.55
CA GLU A 69 -26.55 -4.35 -2.72
C GLU A 69 -25.18 -5.03 -2.87
N PRO A 70 -25.14 -6.25 -3.44
CA PRO A 70 -23.88 -6.96 -3.71
C PRO A 70 -23.06 -6.33 -4.86
N LYS A 71 -23.53 -5.23 -5.46
CA LYS A 71 -22.89 -4.54 -6.57
C LYS A 71 -21.89 -3.49 -6.08
N GLY A 72 -20.87 -3.24 -6.90
CA GLY A 72 -19.85 -2.23 -6.63
C GLY A 72 -18.65 -2.78 -5.84
N LYS A 73 -17.80 -1.86 -5.37
CA LYS A 73 -16.57 -2.22 -4.66
C LYS A 73 -16.89 -2.55 -3.20
N ASN A 74 -16.54 -3.76 -2.75
CA ASN A 74 -16.63 -4.15 -1.34
C ASN A 74 -15.27 -4.01 -0.62
N LEU A 75 -15.30 -4.04 0.70
CA LEU A 75 -14.13 -3.94 1.57
C LEU A 75 -13.85 -5.24 2.34
N ASP A 76 -14.30 -6.39 1.84
CA ASP A 76 -14.11 -7.66 2.54
C ASP A 76 -12.64 -8.05 2.62
N TRP A 77 -11.84 -7.70 1.61
CA TRP A 77 -10.38 -7.84 1.64
C TRP A 77 -9.71 -7.03 2.76
N LEU A 78 -10.30 -5.90 3.17
CA LEU A 78 -9.77 -5.05 4.24
C LEU A 78 -10.22 -5.54 5.62
N LYS A 79 -11.44 -6.06 5.72
CA LYS A 79 -11.96 -6.67 6.96
C LYS A 79 -11.22 -7.95 7.32
N ASN A 80 -10.77 -8.71 6.32
CA ASN A 80 -10.07 -9.98 6.47
C ASN A 80 -8.56 -9.86 6.22
N PHE A 81 -8.02 -8.65 6.39
CA PHE A 81 -6.61 -8.35 6.11
C PHE A 81 -5.64 -9.05 7.06
#